data_AF-A0A7Z1N882-F1
#
_entry.id   AF-A0A7Z1N882-F1
#
_cell.length_a   1.000
_cell.length_b   1.000
_cell.length_c   1.000
_cell.angle_alpha   90.00
_cell.angle_beta   90.00
_cell.angle_gamma   90.00
#
_symmetry.space_group_name_H-M   'P 1'
#
loop_
_entity.id
_entity.type
_entity.pdbx_description
1 polymer ?
#
loop_
_entity_poly.entity_id
_entity_poly.type
_entity_poly.pdbx_seq_one_letter_code
_entity_poly.pdbx_strand_id
1 'polypeptide(L)'
;MQIIGLYFTNSLEKELLDNFKKNITQYAKQLDVNIEKVYKDKDKGSVNAQKDIQDLLNEYANRQEIGEIRFIDKDQIIMATTKQSNRGLINQKVNDGSVQKALSLGQTNDHMVLKDYGSGKERVWVYNIPVKVDKQTIGDIYIESKINDVY
;
A
#
# COMPACT_ATOMS: atom_id res chain seq x y z
N MET A 1 -40.28 8.93 13.13
CA MET A 1 -39.31 7.81 13.16
C MET A 1 -38.34 7.89 11.98
N GLN A 2 -37.52 8.94 11.88
CA GLN A 2 -36.54 9.09 10.77
C GLN A 2 -35.10 9.31 11.24
N ILE A 3 -34.90 9.48 12.55
CA ILE A 3 -33.59 9.80 13.13
C ILE A 3 -32.80 8.52 13.44
N ILE A 4 -33.45 7.45 13.92
CA ILE A 4 -32.79 6.18 14.29
C ILE A 4 -32.21 5.43 13.07
N GLY A 5 -32.88 5.51 11.90
CA GLY A 5 -32.40 4.86 10.67
C GLY A 5 -31.13 5.49 10.09
N LEU A 6 -30.97 6.82 10.23
CA LEU A 6 -29.78 7.54 9.75
C LEU A 6 -28.55 7.28 10.64
N TYR A 7 -28.74 7.17 11.96
CA TYR A 7 -27.64 6.84 12.88
C TYR A 7 -27.18 5.38 12.73
N PHE A 8 -28.09 4.44 12.45
CA PHE A 8 -27.75 3.04 12.23
C PHE A 8 -26.95 2.84 10.92
N THR A 9 -27.35 3.52 9.84
CA THR A 9 -26.63 3.48 8.55
C THR A 9 -25.24 4.10 8.64
N ASN A 10 -25.08 5.26 9.29
CA ASN A 10 -23.77 5.88 9.51
C ASN A 10 -22.84 5.03 10.38
N SER A 11 -23.38 4.31 11.38
CA SER A 11 -22.59 3.45 12.26
C SER A 11 -22.13 2.19 11.54
N LEU A 12 -23.00 1.58 10.73
CA LEU A 12 -22.66 0.42 9.90
C LEU A 12 -21.63 0.77 8.83
N GLU A 13 -21.80 1.89 8.11
CA GLU A 13 -20.82 2.36 7.12
C GLU A 13 -19.44 2.53 7.74
N LYS A 14 -19.39 3.19 8.92
CA LYS A 14 -18.14 3.36 9.66
C LYS A 14 -17.50 2.01 10.02
N GLU A 15 -18.28 1.06 10.52
CA GLU A 15 -17.79 -0.27 10.88
C GLU A 15 -17.22 -1.01 9.67
N LEU A 16 -17.90 -0.94 8.51
CA LEU A 16 -17.43 -1.55 7.26
C LEU A 16 -16.12 -0.92 6.78
N LEU A 17 -16.01 0.42 6.83
CA LEU A 17 -14.78 1.14 6.46
C LEU A 17 -13.62 0.81 7.42
N ASP A 18 -13.88 0.76 8.72
CA ASP A 18 -12.88 0.41 9.72
C ASP A 18 -12.40 -1.03 9.55
N ASN A 19 -13.32 -1.97 9.28
CA ASN A 19 -13.00 -3.37 8.99
C ASN A 19 -12.17 -3.51 7.70
N PHE A 20 -12.54 -2.81 6.64
CA PHE A 20 -11.79 -2.78 5.38
C PHE A 20 -10.35 -2.32 5.61
N LYS A 21 -10.17 -1.16 6.26
CA LYS A 21 -8.84 -0.60 6.56
C LYS A 21 -8.04 -1.55 7.45
N LYS A 22 -8.66 -2.13 8.48
CA LYS A 22 -8.02 -3.10 9.37
C LYS A 22 -7.50 -4.30 8.60
N ASN A 23 -8.28 -4.88 7.70
CA ASN A 23 -7.87 -6.03 6.89
C ASN A 23 -6.65 -5.69 6.02
N ILE A 24 -6.69 -4.56 5.29
CA ILE A 24 -5.58 -4.10 4.46
C ILE A 24 -4.31 -3.86 5.30
N THR A 25 -4.41 -3.18 6.44
CA THR A 25 -3.23 -2.96 7.31
C THR A 25 -2.65 -4.24 7.88
N GLN A 26 -3.46 -5.26 8.18
CA GLN A 26 -2.98 -6.56 8.63
C GLN A 26 -2.18 -7.28 7.54
N TYR A 27 -2.64 -7.22 6.29
CA TYR A 27 -1.90 -7.77 5.16
C TYR A 27 -0.63 -6.99 4.88
N ALA A 28 -0.70 -5.67 4.92
CA ALA A 28 0.47 -4.80 4.72
C ALA A 28 1.58 -5.09 5.73
N LYS A 29 1.23 -5.34 7.00
CA LYS A 29 2.19 -5.74 8.05
C LYS A 29 2.82 -7.11 7.79
N GLN A 30 2.08 -8.07 7.27
CA GLN A 30 2.64 -9.37 6.91
C GLN A 30 3.60 -9.25 5.73
N LEU A 31 3.25 -8.43 4.73
CA LEU A 31 4.10 -8.13 3.59
C LEU A 31 5.40 -7.41 4.01
N ASP A 32 5.31 -6.41 4.90
CA ASP A 32 6.46 -5.72 5.50
C ASP A 32 7.45 -6.71 6.13
N VAL A 33 6.97 -7.60 7.01
CA VAL A 33 7.79 -8.64 7.65
C VAL A 33 8.43 -9.58 6.62
N ASN A 34 7.72 -9.94 5.55
CA ASN A 34 8.26 -10.82 4.52
C ASN A 34 9.33 -10.12 3.68
N ILE A 35 9.15 -8.84 3.33
CA ILE A 35 10.17 -8.06 2.64
C ILE A 35 11.39 -7.86 3.56
N GLU A 36 11.19 -7.55 4.85
CA GLU A 36 12.28 -7.47 5.83
C GLU A 36 13.13 -8.75 5.83
N LYS A 37 12.51 -9.94 5.82
CA LYS A 37 13.23 -11.22 5.76
C LYS A 37 14.04 -11.37 4.47
N VAL A 38 13.48 -11.03 3.32
CA VAL A 38 14.21 -11.06 2.03
C VAL A 38 15.47 -10.21 2.10
N TYR A 39 15.43 -9.06 2.77
CA TYR A 39 16.59 -8.18 2.96
C TYR A 39 17.58 -8.65 4.03
N LYS A 40 17.15 -9.45 5.00
CA LYS A 40 18.04 -10.05 6.01
C LYS A 40 18.76 -11.29 5.50
N ASP A 41 18.07 -12.08 4.68
CA ASP A 41 18.58 -13.36 4.15
C ASP A 41 19.51 -13.17 2.94
N LYS A 42 19.46 -12.00 2.29
CA LYS A 42 20.29 -11.67 1.12
C LYS A 42 21.22 -10.50 1.43
N ASP A 43 22.45 -10.54 0.91
CA ASP A 43 23.31 -9.36 0.86
C ASP A 43 22.55 -8.20 0.19
N LYS A 44 22.62 -7.02 0.83
CA LYS A 44 21.87 -5.81 0.47
C LYS A 44 22.00 -5.51 -1.03
N GLY A 45 20.91 -5.59 -1.79
CA GLY A 45 20.84 -5.10 -3.17
C GLY A 45 21.15 -6.09 -4.29
N SER A 46 21.13 -7.40 -4.05
CA SER A 46 21.24 -8.38 -5.15
C SER A 46 20.00 -8.37 -6.07
N VAL A 47 20.19 -8.65 -7.38
CA VAL A 47 19.10 -8.82 -8.39
C VAL A 47 18.03 -9.81 -7.91
N ASN A 48 18.41 -10.78 -7.08
CA ASN A 48 17.50 -11.75 -6.49
C ASN A 48 16.55 -11.14 -5.45
N ALA A 49 16.89 -10.05 -4.78
CA ALA A 49 15.98 -9.42 -3.82
C ALA A 49 14.81 -8.71 -4.53
N GLN A 50 15.08 -8.00 -5.63
CA GLN A 50 14.03 -7.31 -6.40
C GLN A 50 13.01 -8.29 -6.98
N LYS A 51 13.47 -9.44 -7.48
CA LYS A 51 12.59 -10.50 -7.99
C LYS A 51 11.69 -11.06 -6.88
N ASP A 52 12.27 -11.44 -5.75
CA ASP A 52 11.50 -11.97 -4.62
C ASP A 52 10.48 -10.95 -4.09
N ILE A 53 10.87 -9.68 -4.01
CA ILE A 53 9.94 -8.60 -3.63
C ILE A 53 8.80 -8.52 -4.63
N GLN A 54 9.09 -8.51 -5.94
CA GLN A 54 8.06 -8.47 -6.98
C GLN A 54 7.08 -9.65 -6.86
N ASP A 55 7.59 -10.86 -6.59
CA ASP A 55 6.77 -12.06 -6.41
C ASP A 55 5.88 -11.95 -5.15
N LEU A 56 6.44 -11.48 -4.02
CA LEU A 56 5.68 -11.18 -2.81
C LEU A 56 4.59 -10.13 -3.05
N LEU A 57 4.90 -9.02 -3.74
CA LEU A 57 3.90 -8.00 -4.04
C LEU A 57 2.73 -8.60 -4.86
N ASN A 58 3.04 -9.41 -5.87
CA ASN A 58 2.04 -10.04 -6.73
C ASN A 58 1.12 -11.00 -5.96
N GLU A 59 1.67 -11.79 -5.04
CA GLU A 59 0.87 -12.68 -4.18
C GLU A 59 -0.18 -11.90 -3.39
N TYR A 60 0.23 -10.78 -2.80
CA TYR A 60 -0.67 -9.95 -1.98
C TYR A 60 -1.68 -9.17 -2.84
N ALA A 61 -1.30 -8.73 -4.04
CA ALA A 61 -2.18 -7.99 -4.93
C ALA A 61 -3.27 -8.83 -5.62
N ASN A 62 -3.27 -10.15 -5.46
CA ASN A 62 -4.36 -11.01 -5.94
C ASN A 62 -5.69 -10.81 -5.18
N ARG A 63 -5.68 -10.04 -4.09
CA ARG A 63 -6.86 -9.69 -3.30
C ARG A 63 -7.74 -8.70 -4.05
N GLN A 64 -9.05 -8.89 -4.00
CA GLN A 64 -9.99 -8.06 -4.75
C GLN A 64 -9.96 -6.60 -4.30
N GLU A 65 -9.73 -6.38 -3.00
CA GLU A 65 -9.69 -5.08 -2.33
C GLU A 65 -8.44 -4.26 -2.68
N ILE A 66 -7.43 -4.88 -3.30
CA ILE A 66 -6.17 -4.23 -3.66
C ILE A 66 -6.21 -3.83 -5.14
N GLY A 67 -5.89 -2.56 -5.40
CA GLY A 67 -5.78 -2.02 -6.75
C GLY A 67 -4.34 -2.08 -7.27
N GLU A 68 -3.38 -1.70 -6.44
CA GLU A 68 -1.95 -1.73 -6.77
C GLU A 68 -1.12 -1.75 -5.49
N ILE A 69 0.00 -2.46 -5.53
CA ILE A 69 1.06 -2.37 -4.52
C ILE A 69 2.35 -1.97 -5.24
N ARG A 70 3.10 -1.05 -4.64
CA ARG A 70 4.45 -0.69 -5.07
C ARG A 70 5.41 -0.84 -3.91
N PHE A 71 6.63 -1.28 -4.22
CA PHE A 71 7.76 -1.16 -3.31
C PHE A 71 8.66 -0.03 -3.80
N ILE A 72 8.94 0.92 -2.91
CA ILE A 72 9.68 2.13 -3.17
C ILE A 72 10.89 2.13 -2.24
N ASP A 73 12.10 2.34 -2.76
CA ASP A 73 13.30 2.35 -1.92
C ASP A 73 13.44 3.65 -1.12
N LYS A 74 14.45 3.68 -0.24
CA LYS A 74 14.81 4.87 0.56
C LYS A 74 15.14 6.12 -0.25
N ASP A 75 15.54 5.97 -1.52
CA ASP A 75 15.91 7.06 -2.42
C ASP A 75 14.69 7.54 -3.25
N GLN A 76 13.49 7.03 -2.91
CA GLN A 76 12.21 7.30 -3.54
C GLN A 76 12.09 6.70 -4.94
N ILE A 77 12.86 5.66 -5.26
CA ILE A 77 12.81 4.98 -6.55
C ILE A 77 11.81 3.82 -6.48
N ILE A 78 10.91 3.73 -7.46
CA ILE A 78 9.96 2.63 -7.59
C ILE A 78 10.74 1.38 -8.05
N MET A 79 10.84 0.38 -7.18
CA MET A 79 11.60 -0.85 -7.43
C MET A 79 10.73 -1.98 -7.98
N ALA A 80 9.45 -1.99 -7.61
CA ALA A 80 8.48 -3.00 -8.05
C ALA A 80 7.05 -2.43 -8.03
N THR A 81 6.20 -2.94 -8.92
CA THR A 81 4.76 -2.66 -8.96
C THR A 81 3.99 -3.90 -9.39
N THR A 82 2.81 -4.10 -8.81
CA THR A 82 1.91 -5.20 -9.19
C THR A 82 1.04 -4.87 -10.41
N LYS A 83 0.91 -3.58 -10.75
CA LYS A 83 0.07 -3.15 -11.86
C LYS A 83 0.86 -3.16 -13.17
N GLN A 84 0.47 -4.05 -14.09
CA GLN A 84 1.17 -4.23 -15.36
C GLN A 84 1.28 -2.94 -16.18
N SER A 85 0.21 -2.13 -16.22
CA SER A 85 0.21 -0.85 -16.94
C SER A 85 1.19 0.17 -16.36
N ASN A 86 1.66 -0.02 -15.12
CA ASN A 86 2.56 0.88 -14.42
C ASN A 86 4.01 0.38 -14.40
N ARG A 87 4.34 -0.73 -15.09
CA ARG A 87 5.73 -1.23 -15.15
C ARG A 87 6.72 -0.21 -15.72
N GLY A 88 6.26 0.72 -16.57
CA GLY A 88 7.09 1.82 -17.06
C GLY A 88 7.57 2.78 -15.98
N LEU A 89 6.93 2.78 -14.80
CA LEU A 89 7.31 3.61 -13.65
C LEU A 89 8.48 3.02 -12.84
N ILE A 90 8.85 1.76 -13.08
CA ILE A 90 10.00 1.15 -12.39
C ILE A 90 11.28 1.93 -12.73
N ASN A 91 12.15 2.11 -11.74
CA ASN A 91 13.36 2.95 -11.78
C ASN A 91 13.09 4.46 -11.90
N GLN A 92 11.84 4.90 -11.78
CA GLN A 92 11.49 6.32 -11.70
C GLN A 92 11.32 6.75 -10.25
N LYS A 93 11.57 8.04 -9.99
CA LYS A 93 11.36 8.63 -8.68
C LYS A 93 9.87 8.87 -8.44
N VAL A 94 9.37 8.45 -7.29
CA VAL A 94 8.03 8.78 -6.86
C VAL A 94 7.98 10.27 -6.45
N ASN A 95 6.98 10.98 -6.95
CA ASN A 95 6.72 12.37 -6.55
C ASN A 95 5.46 12.41 -5.68
N ASP A 96 5.54 11.75 -4.52
CA ASP A 96 4.42 11.59 -3.58
C ASP A 96 4.83 12.01 -2.16
N GLY A 97 4.16 13.02 -1.62
CA GLY A 97 4.45 13.56 -0.29
C GLY A 97 4.12 12.59 0.86
N SER A 98 3.19 11.66 0.66
CA SER A 98 2.83 10.66 1.66
C SER A 98 3.92 9.59 1.79
N VAL A 99 4.52 9.17 0.67
CA VAL A 99 5.69 8.27 0.65
C VAL A 99 6.90 8.94 1.28
N GLN A 100 7.17 10.21 0.91
CA GLN A 100 8.27 10.99 1.51
C GLN A 100 8.13 11.10 3.03
N LYS A 101 6.91 11.34 3.52
CA LYS A 101 6.61 11.39 4.95
C LYS A 101 6.83 10.03 5.63
N ALA A 102 6.38 8.94 5.01
CA ALA A 102 6.56 7.58 5.54
C ALA A 102 8.05 7.23 5.68
N LEU A 103 8.83 7.45 4.62
CA LEU A 103 10.27 7.19 4.60
C LEU A 103 11.02 8.05 5.63
N SER A 104 10.71 9.34 5.71
CA SER A 104 11.42 10.29 6.58
C SER A 104 11.13 10.08 8.07
N LEU A 105 9.87 9.81 8.42
CA LEU A 105 9.47 9.58 9.81
C LEU A 105 9.64 8.13 10.24
N GLY A 106 9.76 7.20 9.29
CA GLY A 106 9.69 5.76 9.55
C GLY A 106 8.36 5.38 10.21
N GLN A 107 7.27 6.05 9.85
CA GLN A 107 5.93 5.80 10.40
C GLN A 107 4.92 5.58 9.28
N THR A 108 3.97 4.69 9.51
CA THR A 108 2.86 4.45 8.59
C THR A 108 2.01 5.72 8.44
N ASN A 109 1.44 5.94 7.26
CA ASN A 109 0.43 6.97 7.07
C ASN A 109 -0.59 6.53 6.03
N ASP A 110 -1.74 7.20 6.03
CA ASP A 110 -2.81 6.91 5.10
C ASP A 110 -3.57 8.18 4.71
N HIS A 111 -4.20 8.14 3.54
CA HIS A 111 -5.08 9.21 3.09
C HIS A 111 -6.05 8.70 2.01
N MET A 112 -7.11 9.47 1.77
CA MET A 112 -8.06 9.22 0.70
C MET A 112 -7.69 10.05 -0.52
N VAL A 113 -7.76 9.46 -1.71
CA VAL A 113 -7.62 10.16 -2.98
C VAL A 113 -8.79 9.84 -3.91
N LEU A 114 -9.07 10.75 -4.84
CA LEU A 114 -9.96 10.49 -5.97
C LEU A 114 -9.09 10.18 -7.18
N LYS A 115 -9.20 8.97 -7.73
CA LYS A 115 -8.42 8.52 -8.87
C LYS A 115 -9.35 8.09 -9.99
N ASP A 116 -9.01 8.50 -11.21
CA ASP A 116 -9.75 8.09 -12.40
C ASP A 116 -8.99 6.94 -13.08
N TYR A 117 -9.65 5.80 -13.22
CA TYR A 117 -9.12 4.62 -13.90
C TYR A 117 -9.66 4.47 -15.34
N GLY A 118 -10.40 5.46 -15.83
CA GLY A 118 -11.04 5.48 -17.15
C GLY A 118 -12.57 5.36 -17.10
N SER A 119 -13.14 4.98 -15.96
CA SER A 119 -14.58 4.84 -15.68
C SER A 119 -15.16 6.02 -14.88
N GLY A 120 -14.35 7.05 -14.60
CA GLY A 120 -14.69 8.13 -13.69
C GLY A 120 -13.88 8.07 -12.39
N LYS A 121 -14.07 9.07 -11.53
CA LYS A 121 -13.33 9.20 -10.28
C LYS A 121 -13.87 8.26 -9.22
N GLU A 122 -13.01 7.40 -8.71
CA GLU A 122 -13.29 6.46 -7.62
C GLU A 122 -12.50 6.86 -6.37
N ARG A 123 -13.08 6.57 -5.19
CA ARG A 123 -12.38 6.75 -3.92
C ARG A 123 -11.35 5.63 -3.74
N VAL A 124 -10.11 6.02 -3.55
CA VAL A 124 -9.01 5.09 -3.29
C VAL A 124 -8.43 5.43 -1.92
N TRP A 125 -8.24 4.41 -1.10
CA TRP A 125 -7.52 4.57 0.15
C TRP A 125 -6.06 4.16 -0.08
N VAL A 126 -5.17 5.14 0.13
CA VAL A 126 -3.73 4.98 0.01
C VAL A 126 -3.16 4.73 1.40
N TYR A 127 -2.39 3.66 1.54
CA TYR A 127 -1.72 3.27 2.77
C TYR A 127 -0.22 3.07 2.51
N ASN A 128 0.62 3.72 3.31
CA ASN A 128 2.08 3.59 3.27
C ASN A 128 2.57 2.92 4.55
N ILE A 129 3.40 1.90 4.41
CA ILE A 129 4.11 1.25 5.52
C ILE A 129 5.61 1.19 5.22
N PRO A 130 6.44 1.92 6.00
CA PRO A 130 7.88 1.93 5.79
C PRO A 130 8.49 0.62 6.27
N VAL A 131 9.26 -0.01 5.40
CA VAL A 131 9.97 -1.27 5.69
C VAL A 131 11.28 -0.95 6.41
N LYS A 132 11.52 -1.64 7.53
CA LYS A 132 12.72 -1.43 8.35
C LYS A 132 13.53 -2.70 8.48
N VAL A 133 14.85 -2.56 8.34
CA VAL A 133 15.84 -3.60 8.64
C VAL A 133 16.81 -3.01 9.66
N ASP A 134 17.04 -3.70 10.77
CA ASP A 134 17.92 -3.25 11.85
C ASP A 134 17.64 -1.82 12.33
N LYS A 135 16.35 -1.46 12.42
CA LYS A 135 15.82 -0.13 12.78
C LYS A 135 16.06 0.98 11.73
N GLN A 136 16.67 0.67 10.60
CA GLN A 136 16.84 1.59 9.49
C GLN A 136 15.72 1.40 8.46
N THR A 137 15.05 2.48 8.06
CA THR A 137 14.09 2.45 6.94
C THR A 137 14.83 2.19 5.64
N ILE A 138 14.49 1.10 4.95
CA ILE A 138 15.09 0.70 3.68
C ILE A 138 14.20 1.00 2.47
N GLY A 139 12.91 1.25 2.70
CA GLY A 139 11.92 1.52 1.68
C GLY A 139 10.52 1.69 2.28
N ASP A 140 9.53 1.71 1.41
CA ASP A 140 8.11 1.90 1.72
C ASP A 140 7.25 1.01 0.83
N ILE A 141 6.24 0.39 1.42
CA ILE A 141 5.20 -0.32 0.68
C ILE A 141 4.03 0.65 0.55
N TYR A 142 3.77 1.05 -0.69
CA TYR A 142 2.65 1.89 -1.08
C TYR A 142 1.51 1.00 -1.58
N ILE A 143 0.32 1.14 -1.01
CA ILE A 143 -0.86 0.34 -1.36
C ILE A 143 -2.01 1.27 -1.76
N GLU A 144 -2.53 1.07 -2.98
CA GLU A 144 -3.84 1.58 -3.40
C GLU A 144 -4.89 0.50 -3.18
N SER A 145 -5.92 0.81 -2.41
CA SER A 145 -7.02 -0.11 -2.13
C SER A 145 -8.38 0.45 -2.56
N LYS A 146 -9.26 -0.45 -3.00
CA LYS A 146 -10.56 -0.15 -3.61
C LYS A 146 -11.63 0.11 -2.56
N ILE A 147 -11.40 1.08 -1.69
CA ILE A 147 -12.36 1.45 -0.64
C ILE A 147 -13.70 1.95 -1.21
N ASN A 148 -13.73 2.34 -2.49
CA ASN A 148 -14.97 2.68 -3.18
C ASN A 148 -16.03 1.57 -3.13
N ASP A 149 -15.61 0.30 -3.10
CA ASP A 149 -16.52 -0.87 -3.08
C ASP A 149 -17.26 -1.02 -1.74
N VAL A 150 -16.84 -0.28 -0.71
CA VAL A 150 -17.50 -0.24 0.62
C VAL A 150 -18.61 0.81 0.68
N TYR A 151 -18.58 1.81 -0.21
CA TYR A 151 -19.58 2.87 -0.31
C TYR A 151 -20.74 2.47 -1.24
#